data_AF-A0A4P5T5H0-F1
#
_entry.id   AF-A0A4P5T5H0-F1
#
_cell.length_a   1.000
_cell.length_b   1.000
_cell.length_c   1.000
_cell.angle_alpha   90.00
_cell.angle_beta   90.00
_cell.angle_gamma   90.00
#
_symmetry.space_group_name_H-M   'P 1'
#
loop_
_entity.id
_entity.type
_entity.pdbx_description
1 polymer ?
#
loop_
_entity_poly.entity_id
_entity_poly.type
_entity_poly.pdbx_seq_one_letter_code
_entity_poly.pdbx_strand_id
1 'polypeptide(L)'
;MIGFALGVKYLALLPILFIGGLLILKRIPLKQVALFVALAGAIASPWYAKNWVVMKNPVYPYLYKVFSQSKYWSADRGATYDSEQQSFGYAHSLKQPSETLRNLLLTPFNLLGNAQKYSNAGEYTFMALYGGLWAAFGLALLSLRGVPSPVRMAMGLGGSQLLAWFFVAQVSRYLISFLPLLAVGCGYAALRLCEYGTTLLSEKGDRKLKVSRFVLAKRILVASALGGQAILLLASLIVLPTSGRAANELGVLPTVLNLPALLQDLNNGRDSRVTREMETYSAIQYIHEHSIPSEGVVLYEETRGFYLNRPYLWGNGEHSSYIPYTEMRDGADLARWFHTHGMRYALINMNFAPFVGDPELPSPRRAETEALQRWYVDKSTVSPGGWRYVLGDAIRRRLLRPVFAERGVVVLEIAGGEY
;
A
#
# COMPACT_ATOMS: atom_id res chain seq x y z
N MET A 1 0.96 21.37 6.69
CA MET A 1 0.48 20.03 6.26
C MET A 1 1.01 19.64 4.88
N ILE A 2 0.72 20.39 3.81
CA ILE A 2 1.09 19.97 2.44
C ILE A 2 2.61 19.85 2.18
N GLY A 3 3.43 20.72 2.79
CA GLY A 3 4.89 20.60 2.73
C GLY A 3 5.42 19.33 3.42
N PHE A 4 4.81 18.91 4.53
CA PHE A 4 5.14 17.63 5.16
C PHE A 4 4.73 16.45 4.27
N ALA A 5 3.54 16.52 3.64
CA ALA A 5 3.10 15.49 2.70
C ALA A 5 4.09 15.34 1.52
N LEU A 6 4.59 16.46 0.98
CA LEU A 6 5.64 16.48 -0.04
C LEU A 6 6.96 15.86 0.42
N GLY A 7 7.33 16.03 1.68
CA GLY A 7 8.52 15.41 2.27
C GLY A 7 8.39 13.89 2.40
N VAL A 8 7.16 13.38 2.51
CA VAL A 8 6.87 11.95 2.66
C VAL A 8 6.68 11.25 1.30
N LYS A 9 5.90 11.84 0.38
CA LYS A 9 5.67 11.28 -0.96
C LYS A 9 5.49 12.37 -2.01
N TYR A 10 6.17 12.23 -3.16
CA TYR A 10 6.03 13.15 -4.30
C TYR A 10 4.63 13.17 -4.90
N LEU A 11 3.80 12.16 -4.65
CA LEU A 11 2.39 12.16 -5.06
C LEU A 11 1.63 13.38 -4.50
N ALA A 12 2.10 13.98 -3.40
CA ALA A 12 1.55 15.22 -2.86
C ALA A 12 1.73 16.46 -3.77
N LEU A 13 2.55 16.38 -4.84
CA LEU A 13 2.62 17.41 -5.87
C LEU A 13 1.27 17.60 -6.57
N LEU A 14 0.50 16.52 -6.79
CA LEU A 14 -0.80 16.60 -7.45
C LEU A 14 -1.80 17.45 -6.65
N PRO A 15 -2.04 17.20 -5.34
CA PRO A 15 -2.81 18.12 -4.49
C PRO A 15 -2.33 19.58 -4.53
N ILE A 16 -1.02 19.84 -4.59
CA ILE A 16 -0.50 21.22 -4.70
C ILE A 16 -0.94 21.85 -6.01
N LEU A 17 -0.83 21.13 -7.13
CA LEU A 17 -1.27 21.62 -8.43
C LEU A 17 -2.78 21.88 -8.46
N PHE A 18 -3.59 20.99 -7.89
CA PHE A 18 -5.04 21.15 -7.84
C PHE A 18 -5.47 22.31 -6.95
N ILE A 19 -4.90 22.44 -5.76
CA ILE A 19 -5.19 23.55 -4.84
C ILE A 19 -4.68 24.87 -5.43
N GLY A 20 -3.44 24.90 -5.94
CA GLY A 20 -2.86 26.08 -6.58
C GLY A 20 -3.70 26.55 -7.78
N GLY A 21 -4.10 25.63 -8.66
CA GLY A 21 -5.01 25.90 -9.77
C GLY A 21 -6.36 26.43 -9.29
N LEU A 22 -6.93 25.84 -8.23
CA LEU A 22 -8.17 26.33 -7.65
C LEU A 22 -8.05 27.76 -7.09
N LEU A 23 -6.95 28.08 -6.42
CA LEU A 23 -6.69 29.44 -5.91
C LEU A 23 -6.58 30.45 -7.06
N ILE A 24 -5.92 30.08 -8.16
CA ILE A 24 -5.85 30.92 -9.37
C ILE A 24 -7.24 31.11 -9.98
N LEU A 25 -8.04 30.05 -10.11
CA LEU A 25 -9.42 30.13 -10.60
C LEU A 25 -10.31 31.00 -9.70
N LYS A 26 -10.01 31.05 -8.39
CA LYS A 26 -10.66 31.94 -7.42
C LYS A 26 -10.09 33.35 -7.41
N ARG A 27 -9.17 33.66 -8.34
CA ARG A 27 -8.53 34.98 -8.49
C ARG A 27 -7.84 35.44 -7.21
N ILE A 28 -7.32 34.49 -6.44
CA ILE A 28 -6.46 34.79 -5.30
C ILE A 28 -5.18 35.45 -5.84
N PRO A 29 -4.66 36.52 -5.21
CA PRO A 29 -3.46 37.20 -5.69
C PRO A 29 -2.30 36.23 -5.88
N LEU A 30 -1.62 36.28 -7.04
CA LEU A 30 -0.52 35.37 -7.38
C LEU A 30 0.58 35.35 -6.33
N LYS A 31 0.83 36.48 -5.64
CA LYS A 31 1.77 36.56 -4.52
C LYS A 31 1.41 35.61 -3.38
N GLN A 32 0.12 35.44 -3.07
CA GLN A 32 -0.34 34.52 -2.02
C GLN A 32 -0.22 33.06 -2.47
N VAL A 33 -0.53 32.78 -3.74
CA VAL A 33 -0.34 31.43 -4.32
C VAL A 33 1.14 31.05 -4.33
N ALA A 34 2.01 31.98 -4.75
CA ALA A 34 3.46 31.81 -4.75
C ALA A 34 3.98 31.62 -3.32
N LEU A 35 3.51 32.40 -2.35
CA LEU A 35 3.87 32.24 -0.94
C LEU A 35 3.45 30.87 -0.41
N PHE A 36 2.25 30.40 -0.73
CA PHE A 36 1.78 29.07 -0.37
C PHE A 36 2.70 27.96 -0.91
N VAL A 37 3.03 28.02 -2.20
CA VAL A 37 3.93 27.04 -2.85
C VAL A 37 5.35 27.13 -2.26
N ALA A 38 5.86 28.34 -2.04
CA ALA A 38 7.18 28.56 -1.46
C ALA A 38 7.28 28.01 -0.04
N LEU A 39 6.28 28.25 0.81
CA LEU A 39 6.23 27.69 2.16
C LEU A 39 6.14 26.16 2.15
N ALA A 40 5.31 25.59 1.26
CA ALA A 40 5.24 24.14 1.10
C ALA A 40 6.59 23.55 0.69
N GLY A 41 7.27 24.17 -0.28
CA GLY A 41 8.60 23.77 -0.74
C GLY A 41 9.67 23.93 0.32
N ALA A 42 9.66 25.03 1.07
CA ALA A 42 10.60 25.27 2.17
C ALA A 42 10.48 24.19 3.26
N ILE A 43 9.25 23.85 3.67
CA ILE A 43 9.01 22.76 4.63
C ILE A 43 9.49 21.43 4.07
N ALA A 44 9.25 21.15 2.78
CA ALA A 44 9.65 19.89 2.16
C ALA A 44 11.17 19.82 1.88
N SER A 45 11.86 20.95 1.79
CA SER A 45 13.26 21.04 1.33
C SER A 45 14.28 20.15 2.06
N PRO A 46 14.18 19.86 3.37
CA PRO A 46 15.17 19.00 4.04
C PRO A 46 15.28 17.61 3.40
N TRP A 47 14.18 17.04 2.93
CA TRP A 47 14.17 15.72 2.27
C TRP A 47 14.82 15.75 0.89
N TYR A 48 14.58 16.81 0.12
CA TYR A 48 15.17 16.97 -1.23
C TYR A 48 16.66 17.28 -1.13
N ALA A 49 17.06 18.07 -0.14
CA ALA A 49 18.47 18.32 0.17
C ALA A 49 19.19 17.04 0.61
N LYS A 50 18.57 16.23 1.49
CA LYS A 50 19.10 14.91 1.87
C LYS A 50 19.28 14.03 0.63
N ASN A 51 18.26 13.94 -0.24
CA ASN A 51 18.33 13.13 -1.45
C ASN A 51 19.41 13.64 -2.42
N TRP A 52 19.57 14.95 -2.57
CA TRP A 52 20.65 15.54 -3.34
C TRP A 52 22.04 15.14 -2.80
N VAL A 53 22.24 15.24 -1.49
CA VAL A 53 23.54 14.95 -0.86
C VAL A 53 23.87 13.45 -0.96
N VAL A 54 22.93 12.59 -0.57
CA VAL A 54 23.13 11.14 -0.43
C VAL A 54 23.01 10.41 -1.76
N MET A 55 21.93 10.66 -2.50
CA MET A 55 21.58 9.93 -3.73
C MET A 55 22.04 10.64 -5.00
N LYS A 56 22.55 11.87 -4.90
CA LYS A 56 22.91 12.73 -6.04
C LYS A 56 21.73 13.02 -6.97
N ASN A 57 20.52 12.99 -6.41
CA ASN A 57 19.26 13.26 -7.10
C ASN A 57 18.24 13.81 -6.09
N PRO A 58 17.78 15.07 -6.21
CA PRO A 58 16.85 15.68 -5.25
C PRO A 58 15.47 15.03 -5.23
N VAL A 59 15.07 14.41 -6.34
CA VAL A 59 13.76 13.79 -6.55
C VAL A 59 13.87 12.28 -6.71
N TYR A 60 14.91 11.68 -6.11
CA TYR A 60 15.15 10.24 -6.15
C TYR A 60 13.90 9.43 -5.80
N PRO A 61 13.55 8.36 -6.54
CA PRO A 61 14.28 7.78 -7.69
C PRO A 61 13.91 8.35 -9.07
N TYR A 62 13.05 9.38 -9.13
CA TYR A 62 12.55 9.94 -10.38
C TYR A 62 13.62 10.78 -11.08
N LEU A 63 13.39 11.05 -12.38
CA LEU A 63 14.26 11.88 -13.22
C LEU A 63 15.75 11.45 -13.21
N TYR A 64 16.06 10.18 -12.96
CA TYR A 64 17.43 9.65 -12.94
C TYR A 64 18.21 9.90 -14.25
N LYS A 65 17.51 10.05 -15.38
CA LYS A 65 18.13 10.43 -16.67
C LYS A 65 18.64 11.87 -16.70
N VAL A 66 17.99 12.77 -15.95
CA VAL A 66 18.39 14.18 -15.82
C VAL A 66 19.54 14.30 -14.81
N PHE A 67 19.45 13.55 -13.71
CA PHE A 67 20.49 13.47 -12.70
C PHE A 67 21.43 12.30 -12.98
N SER A 68 22.35 12.47 -13.93
CA SER A 68 23.26 11.39 -14.39
C SER A 68 24.11 10.75 -13.29
N GLN A 69 24.34 11.47 -12.17
CA GLN A 69 25.06 10.97 -11.00
C GLN A 69 24.16 10.21 -10.01
N SER A 70 22.86 10.08 -10.29
CA SER A 70 21.88 9.42 -9.42
C SER A 70 22.36 8.03 -9.06
N LYS A 71 22.60 7.79 -7.78
CA LYS A 71 23.05 6.49 -7.27
C LYS A 71 21.90 5.51 -7.21
N TYR A 72 22.19 4.21 -7.26
CA TYR A 72 21.28 3.14 -6.83
C TYR A 72 19.96 2.98 -7.63
N TRP A 73 19.81 3.64 -8.79
CA TRP A 73 18.64 3.48 -9.65
C TRP A 73 19.07 3.28 -11.11
N SER A 74 18.36 2.43 -11.85
CA SER A 74 18.67 2.10 -13.24
C SER A 74 17.39 2.08 -14.09
N ALA A 75 17.56 2.06 -15.42
CA ALA A 75 16.42 2.00 -16.34
C ALA A 75 15.58 0.74 -16.17
N ASP A 76 16.22 -0.41 -15.99
CA ASP A 76 15.53 -1.69 -15.80
C ASP A 76 14.70 -1.70 -14.51
N ARG A 77 15.24 -1.15 -13.41
CA ARG A 77 14.49 -1.00 -12.15
C ARG A 77 13.32 -0.04 -12.28
N GLY A 78 13.51 1.05 -13.02
CA GLY A 78 12.41 1.94 -13.38
C GLY A 78 11.28 1.20 -14.11
N ALA A 79 11.64 0.34 -15.07
CA ALA A 79 10.67 -0.46 -15.81
C ALA A 79 9.96 -1.51 -14.93
N THR A 80 10.68 -2.20 -14.04
CA THR A 80 10.08 -3.14 -13.07
C THR A 80 9.12 -2.42 -12.12
N TYR A 81 9.56 -1.29 -11.55
CA TYR A 81 8.73 -0.47 -10.66
C TYR A 81 7.47 0.03 -11.38
N ASP A 82 7.61 0.54 -12.60
CA ASP A 82 6.47 1.02 -13.40
C ASP A 82 5.50 -0.13 -13.72
N SER A 83 6.03 -1.32 -14.06
CA SER A 83 5.22 -2.51 -14.29
C SER A 83 4.43 -2.92 -13.04
N GLU A 84 5.04 -2.88 -11.86
CA GLU A 84 4.36 -3.16 -10.59
C GLU A 84 3.27 -2.13 -10.31
N GLN A 85 3.55 -0.83 -10.47
CA GLN A 85 2.53 0.20 -10.23
C GLN A 85 1.37 0.11 -11.23
N GLN A 86 1.63 -0.33 -12.46
CA GLN A 86 0.60 -0.54 -13.49
C GLN A 86 -0.17 -1.85 -13.32
N SER A 87 0.32 -2.80 -12.52
CA SER A 87 -0.37 -4.07 -12.27
C SER A 87 -1.66 -3.92 -11.44
N PHE A 88 -1.82 -2.81 -10.73
CA PHE A 88 -3.00 -2.56 -9.91
C PHE A 88 -4.20 -2.11 -10.75
N GLY A 89 -5.37 -2.62 -10.39
CA GLY A 89 -6.66 -2.23 -10.93
C GLY A 89 -6.93 -2.77 -12.33
N TYR A 90 -7.36 -1.89 -13.23
CA TYR A 90 -7.74 -2.22 -14.61
C TYR A 90 -6.95 -1.38 -15.60
N ALA A 91 -6.93 -1.81 -16.88
CA ALA A 91 -6.25 -1.08 -17.95
C ALA A 91 -6.68 0.40 -17.99
N HIS A 92 -5.70 1.29 -17.94
CA HIS A 92 -5.88 2.74 -17.84
C HIS A 92 -4.90 3.52 -18.73
N SER A 93 -4.32 2.83 -19.73
CA SER A 93 -3.36 3.41 -20.65
C SER A 93 -4.05 4.25 -21.72
N LEU A 94 -3.58 5.49 -21.91
CA LEU A 94 -4.05 6.37 -22.99
C LEU A 94 -3.81 5.77 -24.39
N LYS A 95 -2.97 4.74 -24.52
CA LYS A 95 -2.79 3.98 -25.77
C LYS A 95 -4.01 3.14 -26.14
N GLN A 96 -4.91 2.86 -25.19
CA GLN A 96 -6.13 2.08 -25.35
C GLN A 96 -7.33 2.91 -24.86
N PRO A 97 -7.75 3.94 -25.62
CA PRO A 97 -8.68 4.96 -25.11
C PRO A 97 -10.10 4.42 -24.86
N SER A 98 -10.60 3.49 -25.68
CA SER A 98 -11.93 2.91 -25.51
C SER A 98 -12.04 2.07 -24.24
N GLU A 99 -11.07 1.20 -24.00
CA GLU A 99 -10.99 0.38 -22.79
C GLU A 99 -10.77 1.25 -21.54
N THR A 100 -9.86 2.22 -21.64
CA THR A 100 -9.59 3.17 -20.56
C THR A 100 -10.84 3.95 -20.17
N LEU A 101 -11.59 4.47 -21.14
CA LEU A 101 -12.84 5.19 -20.89
C LEU A 101 -13.89 4.28 -20.21
N ARG A 102 -14.05 3.05 -20.70
CA ARG A 102 -14.94 2.05 -20.08
C ARG A 102 -14.55 1.81 -18.62
N ASN A 103 -13.27 1.57 -18.36
CA ASN A 103 -12.77 1.26 -17.02
C ASN A 103 -12.88 2.49 -16.09
N LEU A 104 -12.69 3.70 -16.61
CA LEU A 104 -12.89 4.94 -15.85
C LEU A 104 -14.37 5.10 -15.43
N LEU A 105 -15.31 4.89 -16.35
CA LEU A 105 -16.75 4.97 -16.05
C LEU A 105 -17.20 3.88 -15.07
N LEU A 106 -16.59 2.68 -15.15
CA LEU A 106 -16.88 1.57 -14.25
C LEU A 106 -16.14 1.65 -12.92
N THR A 107 -15.21 2.60 -12.74
CA THR A 107 -14.40 2.74 -11.52
C THR A 107 -15.24 2.77 -10.25
N PRO A 108 -16.37 3.51 -10.16
CA PRO A 108 -17.22 3.51 -8.96
C PRO A 108 -17.72 2.13 -8.55
N PHE A 109 -18.08 1.29 -9.53
CA PHE A 109 -18.59 -0.04 -9.29
C PHE A 109 -17.47 -1.04 -9.02
N ASN A 110 -16.33 -0.90 -9.72
CA ASN A 110 -15.17 -1.76 -9.51
C ASN A 110 -14.52 -1.53 -8.15
N LEU A 111 -14.51 -0.30 -7.63
CA LEU A 111 -14.03 -0.02 -6.27
C LEU A 111 -14.90 -0.67 -5.19
N LEU A 112 -16.16 -0.99 -5.49
CA LEU A 112 -17.05 -1.72 -4.58
C LEU A 112 -16.97 -3.23 -4.76
N GLY A 113 -17.13 -3.71 -6.00
CA GLY A 113 -17.26 -5.14 -6.30
C GLY A 113 -15.94 -5.86 -6.53
N ASN A 114 -14.87 -5.13 -6.88
CA ASN A 114 -13.57 -5.69 -7.28
C ASN A 114 -12.41 -5.02 -6.52
N ALA A 115 -12.65 -4.56 -5.28
CA ALA A 115 -11.70 -3.80 -4.47
C ALA A 115 -10.34 -4.51 -4.27
N GLN A 116 -10.32 -5.84 -4.31
CA GLN A 116 -9.11 -6.66 -4.22
C GLN A 116 -8.08 -6.32 -5.32
N LYS A 117 -8.52 -6.02 -6.55
CA LYS A 117 -7.62 -5.70 -7.67
C LYS A 117 -6.81 -4.42 -7.45
N TYR A 118 -7.28 -3.55 -6.56
CA TYR A 118 -6.62 -2.29 -6.22
C TYR A 118 -5.74 -2.40 -4.99
N SER A 119 -5.57 -3.59 -4.40
CA SER A 119 -4.84 -3.80 -3.15
C SER A 119 -3.68 -4.75 -3.36
N ASN A 120 -2.63 -4.64 -2.54
CA ASN A 120 -1.56 -5.63 -2.53
C ASN A 120 -2.12 -7.00 -2.14
N ALA A 121 -1.53 -8.07 -2.69
CA ALA A 121 -1.79 -9.43 -2.24
C ALA A 121 -1.53 -9.52 -0.71
N GLY A 122 -2.48 -10.08 0.04
CA GLY A 122 -2.39 -10.19 1.51
C GLY A 122 -2.73 -8.93 2.31
N GLU A 123 -2.87 -7.75 1.69
CA GLU A 123 -3.28 -6.51 2.38
C GLU A 123 -4.78 -6.19 2.22
N TYR A 124 -5.54 -7.06 1.54
CA TYR A 124 -6.96 -6.85 1.32
C TYR A 124 -7.76 -7.13 2.60
N THR A 125 -8.09 -6.04 3.30
CA THR A 125 -8.87 -6.05 4.54
C THR A 125 -10.24 -5.40 4.33
N PHE A 126 -11.17 -5.61 5.26
CA PHE A 126 -12.46 -4.92 5.32
C PHE A 126 -12.30 -3.39 5.30
N MET A 127 -11.24 -2.86 5.91
CA MET A 127 -10.96 -1.41 5.90
C MET A 127 -10.46 -0.90 4.53
N ALA A 128 -9.98 -1.79 3.66
CA ALA A 128 -9.63 -1.45 2.29
C ALA A 128 -10.85 -1.34 1.37
N LEU A 129 -12.05 -1.71 1.85
CA LEU A 129 -13.30 -1.51 1.13
C LEU A 129 -13.70 -0.03 1.16
N TYR A 130 -13.95 0.52 -0.01
CA TYR A 130 -14.64 1.79 -0.13
C TYR A 130 -16.10 1.54 0.23
N GLY A 131 -16.57 2.09 1.35
CA GLY A 131 -17.96 1.91 1.78
C GLY A 131 -18.96 2.32 0.70
N GLY A 132 -20.08 1.60 0.61
CA GLY A 132 -21.13 1.83 -0.39
C GLY A 132 -21.76 3.23 -0.33
N LEU A 133 -21.55 3.97 0.77
CA LEU A 133 -22.06 5.33 0.95
C LEU A 133 -21.55 6.31 -0.10
N TRP A 134 -20.30 6.13 -0.58
CA TRP A 134 -19.78 7.00 -1.63
C TRP A 134 -20.57 6.82 -2.92
N ALA A 135 -20.84 5.57 -3.33
CA ALA A 135 -21.61 5.31 -4.53
C ALA A 135 -23.06 5.75 -4.37
N ALA A 136 -23.66 5.50 -3.20
CA ALA A 136 -25.03 5.87 -2.90
C ALA A 136 -25.25 7.40 -2.94
N PHE A 137 -24.39 8.18 -2.29
CA PHE A 137 -24.59 9.61 -2.13
C PHE A 137 -23.75 10.47 -3.10
N GLY A 138 -22.58 10.01 -3.51
CA GLY A 138 -21.73 10.67 -4.49
C GLY A 138 -22.38 10.71 -5.88
N LEU A 139 -23.07 9.64 -6.29
CA LEU A 139 -23.87 9.66 -7.52
C LEU A 139 -25.16 10.49 -7.35
N ALA A 140 -25.80 10.44 -6.19
CA ALA A 140 -27.00 11.24 -5.93
C ALA A 140 -26.72 12.76 -6.03
N LEU A 141 -25.51 13.20 -5.71
CA LEU A 141 -25.04 14.57 -5.86
C LEU A 141 -25.19 15.12 -7.28
N LEU A 142 -25.04 14.28 -8.32
CA LEU A 142 -25.21 14.67 -9.73
C LEU A 142 -26.64 15.11 -10.05
N SER A 143 -27.61 14.60 -9.28
CA SER A 143 -29.03 14.89 -9.45
C SER A 143 -29.51 16.06 -8.59
N LEU A 144 -28.68 16.58 -7.68
CA LEU A 144 -29.05 17.67 -6.79
C LEU A 144 -28.85 19.03 -7.47
N ARG A 145 -29.86 19.89 -7.37
CA ARG A 145 -29.78 21.29 -7.81
C ARG A 145 -29.35 22.18 -6.65
N GLY A 146 -28.69 23.30 -6.97
CA GLY A 146 -28.32 24.32 -6.00
C GLY A 146 -27.18 23.92 -5.06
N VAL A 147 -26.29 23.02 -5.47
CA VAL A 147 -25.14 22.59 -4.66
C VAL A 147 -24.21 23.80 -4.37
N PRO A 148 -23.93 24.13 -3.10
CA PRO A 148 -23.09 25.27 -2.73
C PRO A 148 -21.70 25.21 -3.36
N SER A 149 -21.11 26.37 -3.63
CA SER A 149 -19.76 26.45 -4.22
C SER A 149 -18.71 25.67 -3.41
N PRO A 150 -18.68 25.71 -2.06
CA PRO A 150 -17.68 24.94 -1.30
C PRO A 150 -17.78 23.44 -1.53
N VAL A 151 -19.00 22.89 -1.58
CA VAL A 151 -19.24 21.45 -1.84
C VAL A 151 -18.81 21.09 -3.25
N ARG A 152 -19.15 21.90 -4.25
CA ARG A 152 -18.72 21.69 -5.64
C ARG A 152 -17.20 21.74 -5.78
N MET A 153 -16.52 22.64 -5.07
CA MET A 153 -15.06 22.74 -5.08
C MET A 153 -14.41 21.52 -4.43
N ALA A 154 -14.92 21.07 -3.27
CA ALA A 154 -14.42 19.86 -2.61
C ALA A 154 -14.59 18.62 -3.51
N MET A 155 -15.76 18.47 -4.13
CA MET A 155 -16.02 17.39 -5.08
C MET A 155 -15.16 17.50 -6.35
N GLY A 156 -14.93 18.72 -6.85
CA GLY A 156 -14.03 18.97 -7.97
C GLY A 156 -12.60 18.55 -7.67
N LEU A 157 -12.07 18.95 -6.52
CA LEU A 157 -10.74 18.51 -6.05
C LEU A 157 -10.67 16.99 -5.88
N GLY A 158 -11.69 16.39 -5.25
CA GLY A 158 -11.77 14.93 -5.09
C GLY A 158 -11.83 14.19 -6.42
N GLY A 159 -12.63 14.69 -7.38
CA GLY A 159 -12.72 14.15 -8.73
C GLY A 159 -11.40 14.28 -9.50
N SER A 160 -10.73 15.43 -9.44
CA SER A 160 -9.40 15.61 -10.04
C SER A 160 -8.37 14.64 -9.46
N GLN A 161 -8.42 14.40 -8.15
CA GLN A 161 -7.52 13.45 -7.50
C GLN A 161 -7.84 12.00 -7.86
N LEU A 162 -9.11 11.62 -7.96
CA LEU A 162 -9.53 10.31 -8.45
C LEU A 162 -9.07 10.06 -9.89
N LEU A 163 -9.21 11.07 -10.76
CA LEU A 163 -8.70 11.01 -12.13
C LEU A 163 -7.19 10.82 -12.15
N ALA A 164 -6.45 11.58 -11.35
CA ALA A 164 -5.00 11.44 -11.29
C ALA A 164 -4.59 10.06 -10.76
N TRP A 165 -5.25 9.56 -9.72
CA TRP A 165 -5.04 8.19 -9.23
C TRP A 165 -5.27 7.14 -10.32
N PHE A 166 -6.37 7.28 -11.07
CA PHE A 166 -6.76 6.33 -12.11
C PHE A 166 -5.68 6.19 -13.18
N PHE A 167 -5.00 7.29 -13.55
CA PHE A 167 -3.97 7.29 -14.59
C PHE A 167 -2.54 7.08 -14.06
N VAL A 168 -2.27 7.35 -12.78
CA VAL A 168 -0.92 7.29 -12.22
C VAL A 168 -0.62 5.94 -11.57
N ALA A 169 -1.47 5.51 -10.63
CA ALA A 169 -1.29 4.24 -9.92
C ALA A 169 -2.58 3.88 -9.19
N GLN A 170 -3.24 2.80 -9.61
CA GLN A 170 -4.55 2.41 -9.10
C GLN A 170 -4.48 1.65 -7.75
N VAL A 171 -3.64 2.11 -6.82
CA VAL A 171 -3.52 1.48 -5.51
C VAL A 171 -4.52 2.10 -4.54
N SER A 172 -5.34 1.27 -3.89
CA SER A 172 -6.42 1.66 -2.99
C SER A 172 -5.90 2.58 -1.88
N ARG A 173 -4.82 2.26 -1.18
CA ARG A 173 -4.28 3.13 -0.11
C ARG A 173 -3.99 4.59 -0.52
N TYR A 174 -3.79 4.89 -1.81
CA TYR A 174 -3.57 6.27 -2.28
C TYR A 174 -4.85 7.11 -2.34
N LEU A 175 -6.00 6.47 -2.26
CA LEU A 175 -7.31 7.10 -2.23
C LEU A 175 -7.68 7.67 -0.85
N ILE A 176 -7.00 7.26 0.22
CA ILE A 176 -7.27 7.72 1.60
C ILE A 176 -7.31 9.25 1.70
N SER A 177 -6.40 9.95 1.01
CA SER A 177 -6.34 11.42 1.07
C SER A 177 -7.52 12.13 0.41
N PHE A 178 -8.27 11.48 -0.48
CA PHE A 178 -9.45 12.10 -1.09
C PHE A 178 -10.70 11.84 -0.26
N LEU A 179 -10.78 10.76 0.52
CA LEU A 179 -12.00 10.32 1.22
C LEU A 179 -12.70 11.44 2.03
N PRO A 180 -11.98 12.32 2.75
CA PRO A 180 -12.61 13.45 3.43
C PRO A 180 -13.35 14.41 2.47
N LEU A 181 -12.82 14.64 1.27
CA LEU A 181 -13.45 15.49 0.26
C LEU A 181 -14.75 14.87 -0.27
N LEU A 182 -14.74 13.56 -0.54
CA LEU A 182 -15.97 12.85 -0.91
C LEU A 182 -16.99 12.82 0.24
N ALA A 183 -16.53 12.68 1.49
CA ALA A 183 -17.40 12.65 2.65
C ALA A 183 -18.22 13.94 2.80
N VAL A 184 -17.61 15.11 2.52
CA VAL A 184 -18.33 16.40 2.50
C VAL A 184 -19.47 16.37 1.49
N GLY A 185 -19.20 15.90 0.28
CA GLY A 185 -20.23 15.80 -0.76
C GLY A 185 -21.32 14.79 -0.42
N CYS A 186 -20.94 13.59 0.01
CA CYS A 186 -21.88 12.53 0.39
C CYS A 186 -22.76 12.95 1.57
N GLY A 187 -22.19 13.61 2.57
CA GLY A 187 -22.92 14.16 3.71
C GLY A 187 -23.91 15.25 3.29
N TYR A 188 -23.49 16.17 2.40
CA TYR A 188 -24.40 17.15 1.83
C TYR A 188 -25.54 16.48 1.04
N ALA A 189 -25.25 15.48 0.22
CA ALA A 189 -26.27 14.75 -0.53
C ALA A 189 -27.29 14.06 0.39
N ALA A 190 -26.80 13.34 1.41
CA ALA A 190 -27.64 12.68 2.39
C ALA A 190 -28.56 13.69 3.11
N LEU A 191 -28.02 14.83 3.55
CA LEU A 191 -28.79 15.89 4.20
C LEU A 191 -29.89 16.44 3.27
N ARG A 192 -29.54 16.79 2.02
CA ARG A 192 -30.50 17.36 1.07
C ARG A 192 -31.61 16.39 0.69
N LEU A 193 -31.30 15.10 0.58
CA LEU A 193 -32.30 14.07 0.32
C LEU A 193 -33.32 13.94 1.47
N CYS A 194 -32.92 14.28 2.70
CA CYS A 194 -33.81 14.34 3.86
C CYS A 194 -34.63 15.64 3.95
N GLU A 195 -34.05 16.78 3.53
CA GLU A 195 -34.64 18.12 3.62
C GLU A 195 -35.68 18.43 2.55
N TYR A 196 -35.50 17.96 1.30
CA TYR A 196 -36.27 18.39 0.11
C TYR A 196 -37.80 18.16 0.18
N GLY A 197 -38.31 17.48 1.20
CA GLY A 197 -39.73 17.31 1.45
C GLY A 197 -40.33 18.27 2.49
N THR A 198 -39.51 19.01 3.24
CA THR A 198 -39.95 19.84 4.37
C THR A 198 -40.23 21.28 3.94
N THR A 199 -39.45 21.81 3.00
CA THR A 199 -39.51 23.23 2.57
C THR A 199 -40.74 23.55 1.73
N LEU A 200 -41.18 22.63 0.85
CA LEU A 200 -42.40 22.79 0.04
C LEU A 200 -43.70 22.73 0.87
N LEU A 201 -43.65 22.17 2.08
CA LEU A 201 -44.81 22.02 2.97
C LEU A 201 -44.95 23.19 3.96
N SER A 202 -43.94 24.03 4.11
CA SER A 202 -43.92 25.12 5.09
C SER A 202 -44.32 26.48 4.52
N GLU A 203 -44.20 26.72 3.21
CA GLU A 203 -44.53 28.02 2.59
C GLU A 203 -46.04 28.23 2.35
N LYS A 204 -46.84 27.17 2.39
CA LYS A 204 -48.30 27.27 2.33
C LYS A 204 -48.87 26.98 3.71
N GLY A 205 -49.01 28.03 4.51
CA GLY A 205 -49.73 27.98 5.78
C GLY A 205 -51.09 27.30 5.60
N ASP A 206 -51.43 26.43 6.54
CA ASP A 206 -52.60 25.55 6.59
C ASP A 206 -52.59 24.28 5.72
N ARG A 207 -52.22 23.16 6.36
CA ARG A 207 -53.03 21.93 6.57
C ARG A 207 -52.12 20.74 6.86
N LYS A 208 -52.50 19.94 7.87
CA LYS A 208 -52.01 18.59 8.25
C LYS A 208 -50.87 18.07 7.36
N LEU A 209 -49.66 17.99 7.93
CA LEU A 209 -48.45 17.40 7.34
C LEU A 209 -48.72 16.01 6.73
N LYS A 210 -49.24 15.94 5.51
CA LYS A 210 -49.22 14.72 4.70
C LYS A 210 -47.84 14.68 4.08
N VAL A 211 -46.87 14.14 4.83
CA VAL A 211 -45.58 13.76 4.26
C VAL A 211 -45.88 12.83 3.09
N SER A 212 -45.54 13.26 1.87
CA SER A 212 -45.71 12.42 0.68
C SER A 212 -44.99 11.09 0.92
N ARG A 213 -45.64 9.97 0.55
CA ARG A 213 -45.05 8.62 0.63
C ARG A 213 -43.65 8.56 0.02
N PHE A 214 -43.40 9.38 -0.99
CA PHE A 214 -42.10 9.52 -1.65
C PHE A 214 -41.02 10.16 -0.78
N VAL A 215 -41.35 11.20 0.00
CA VAL A 215 -40.43 11.85 0.94
C VAL A 215 -40.08 10.88 2.08
N LEU A 216 -41.08 10.18 2.60
CA LEU A 216 -40.88 9.17 3.64
C LEU A 216 -39.98 8.03 3.13
N ALA A 217 -40.23 7.52 1.92
CA ALA A 217 -39.41 6.49 1.29
C ALA A 217 -37.94 6.92 1.14
N LYS A 218 -37.68 8.17 0.71
CA LYS A 218 -36.31 8.70 0.63
C LYS A 218 -35.62 8.74 1.98
N ARG A 219 -36.31 9.22 3.02
CA ARG A 219 -35.75 9.29 4.38
C ARG A 219 -35.42 7.91 4.92
N ILE A 220 -36.33 6.95 4.73
CA ILE A 220 -36.09 5.56 5.10
C ILE A 220 -34.87 5.01 4.35
N LEU A 221 -34.76 5.25 3.03
CA LEU A 221 -33.61 4.78 2.25
C LEU A 221 -32.27 5.37 2.75
N VAL A 222 -32.22 6.68 2.98
CA VAL A 222 -31.01 7.35 3.51
C VAL A 222 -30.66 6.82 4.91
N ALA A 223 -31.66 6.73 5.80
CA ALA A 223 -31.47 6.22 7.16
C ALA A 223 -31.01 4.77 7.18
N SER A 224 -31.60 3.91 6.32
CA SER A 224 -31.19 2.51 6.17
C SER A 224 -29.78 2.38 5.62
N ALA A 225 -29.38 3.22 4.66
CA ALA A 225 -28.02 3.21 4.12
C ALA A 225 -26.98 3.61 5.19
N LEU A 226 -27.23 4.71 5.90
CA LEU A 226 -26.36 5.20 6.98
C LEU A 226 -26.32 4.22 8.16
N GLY A 227 -27.49 3.74 8.61
CA GLY A 227 -27.62 2.77 9.68
C GLY A 227 -26.97 1.43 9.34
N GLY A 228 -27.18 0.93 8.11
CA GLY A 228 -26.53 -0.27 7.61
C GLY A 228 -25.00 -0.14 7.59
N GLN A 229 -24.46 0.98 7.11
CA GLN A 229 -23.01 1.22 7.14
C GLN A 229 -22.48 1.29 8.59
N ALA A 230 -23.19 1.97 9.50
CA ALA A 230 -22.80 2.05 10.90
C ALA A 230 -22.80 0.66 11.57
N ILE A 231 -23.83 -0.15 11.32
CA ILE A 231 -23.91 -1.53 11.81
C ILE A 231 -22.76 -2.36 11.25
N LEU A 232 -22.46 -2.26 9.94
CA LEU A 232 -21.35 -2.99 9.32
C LEU A 232 -20.00 -2.59 9.94
N LEU A 233 -19.77 -1.29 10.17
CA LEU A 233 -18.55 -0.81 10.83
C LEU A 233 -18.46 -1.31 12.27
N LEU A 234 -19.53 -1.23 13.05
CA LEU A 234 -19.55 -1.72 14.43
C LEU A 234 -19.39 -3.24 14.50
N ALA A 235 -20.04 -3.99 13.61
CA ALA A 235 -19.90 -5.44 13.50
C ALA A 235 -18.46 -5.82 13.11
N SER A 236 -17.81 -5.06 12.23
CA SER A 236 -16.42 -5.30 11.85
C SER A 236 -15.45 -5.19 13.03
N LEU A 237 -15.76 -4.37 14.04
CA LEU A 237 -14.94 -4.21 15.24
C LEU A 237 -15.07 -5.38 16.22
N ILE A 238 -16.07 -6.27 16.06
CA ILE A 238 -16.37 -7.32 17.03
C ILE A 238 -16.26 -8.70 16.38
N VAL A 239 -16.81 -8.85 15.18
CA VAL A 239 -17.05 -10.15 14.54
C VAL A 239 -15.91 -10.54 13.60
N LEU A 240 -15.39 -9.58 12.82
CA LEU A 240 -14.41 -9.91 11.80
C LEU A 240 -13.04 -10.22 12.43
N PRO A 241 -12.34 -11.25 11.95
CA PRO A 241 -11.02 -11.63 12.46
C PRO A 241 -9.95 -10.62 12.03
N THR A 242 -8.92 -10.42 12.84
CA THR A 242 -7.76 -9.59 12.46
C THR A 242 -6.71 -10.33 11.64
N SER A 243 -6.60 -11.64 11.84
CA SER A 243 -5.66 -12.47 11.09
C SER A 243 -6.24 -12.91 9.75
N GLY A 244 -5.45 -12.83 8.69
CA GLY A 244 -5.83 -13.36 7.37
C GLY A 244 -6.10 -14.88 7.40
N ARG A 245 -5.47 -15.61 8.34
CA ARG A 245 -5.71 -17.04 8.53
C ARG A 245 -7.15 -17.32 8.98
N ALA A 246 -7.58 -16.71 10.08
CA ALA A 246 -8.94 -16.89 10.59
C ALA A 246 -9.98 -16.34 9.60
N ALA A 247 -9.65 -15.28 8.86
CA ALA A 247 -10.49 -14.76 7.78
C ALA A 247 -10.73 -15.80 6.68
N ASN A 248 -9.66 -16.46 6.22
CA ASN A 248 -9.74 -17.52 5.22
C ASN A 248 -10.54 -18.74 5.71
N GLU A 249 -10.34 -19.16 6.96
CA GLU A 249 -11.09 -20.28 7.57
C GLU A 249 -12.59 -19.99 7.67
N LEU A 250 -12.96 -18.74 7.94
CA LEU A 250 -14.35 -18.29 8.05
C LEU A 250 -14.96 -17.86 6.70
N GLY A 251 -14.16 -17.78 5.63
CA GLY A 251 -14.62 -17.28 4.33
C GLY A 251 -15.03 -15.79 4.37
N VAL A 252 -14.43 -14.99 5.25
CA VAL A 252 -14.71 -13.55 5.41
C VAL A 252 -13.47 -12.71 5.17
N LEU A 253 -13.62 -11.39 5.07
CA LEU A 253 -12.48 -10.48 5.00
C LEU A 253 -11.91 -10.17 6.38
N PRO A 254 -10.58 -10.10 6.53
CA PRO A 254 -9.97 -9.69 7.78
C PRO A 254 -10.24 -8.20 8.05
N THR A 255 -10.38 -7.81 9.31
CA THR A 255 -10.42 -6.40 9.74
C THR A 255 -9.06 -5.97 10.29
N VAL A 256 -8.77 -4.66 10.25
CA VAL A 256 -7.55 -4.13 10.87
C VAL A 256 -7.69 -4.04 12.39
N LEU A 257 -8.92 -3.92 12.89
CA LEU A 257 -9.20 -3.72 14.31
C LEU A 257 -10.39 -4.60 14.75
N ASN A 258 -10.13 -5.42 15.77
CA ASN A 258 -11.14 -6.21 16.48
C ASN A 258 -10.95 -6.00 17.98
N LEU A 259 -11.99 -5.54 18.68
CA LEU A 259 -11.94 -5.14 20.08
C LEU A 259 -11.72 -6.34 21.03
N PRO A 260 -12.43 -7.48 20.90
CA PRO A 260 -12.09 -8.69 21.63
C PRO A 260 -10.63 -9.12 21.49
N ALA A 261 -10.09 -9.15 20.26
CA ALA A 261 -8.69 -9.50 20.01
C ALA A 261 -7.73 -8.50 20.66
N LEU A 262 -8.02 -7.20 20.55
CA LEU A 262 -7.23 -6.15 21.19
C LEU A 262 -7.19 -6.30 22.71
N LEU A 263 -8.33 -6.57 23.35
CA LEU A 263 -8.40 -6.78 24.81
C LEU A 263 -7.62 -8.03 25.25
N GLN A 264 -7.67 -9.10 24.46
CA GLN A 264 -6.84 -10.29 24.72
C GLN A 264 -5.35 -9.98 24.58
N ASP A 265 -4.95 -9.22 23.56
CA ASP A 265 -3.55 -8.84 23.34
C ASP A 265 -3.02 -7.92 24.45
N LEU A 266 -3.86 -7.01 24.97
CA LEU A 266 -3.50 -6.17 26.11
C LEU A 266 -3.26 -6.99 27.38
N ASN A 267 -3.95 -8.12 27.55
CA ASN A 267 -3.80 -9.01 28.69
C ASN A 267 -2.64 -10.01 28.55
N ASN A 268 -2.40 -10.52 27.33
CA ASN A 268 -1.43 -11.60 27.08
C ASN A 268 -0.01 -11.10 26.74
N GLY A 269 0.19 -9.79 26.71
CA GLY A 269 1.47 -9.17 26.35
C GLY A 269 1.76 -9.19 24.86
N ARG A 270 2.57 -8.22 24.41
CA ARG A 270 2.86 -7.93 23.00
C ARG A 270 3.44 -9.12 22.22
N ASP A 271 4.34 -9.88 22.84
CA ASP A 271 5.10 -10.93 22.16
C ASP A 271 4.21 -12.10 21.73
N SER A 272 3.21 -12.46 22.55
CA SER A 272 2.27 -13.54 22.23
C SER A 272 1.44 -13.26 20.97
N ARG A 273 1.14 -11.98 20.70
CA ARG A 273 0.44 -11.54 19.48
C ARG A 273 1.36 -11.59 18.28
N VAL A 274 2.54 -10.98 18.38
CA VAL A 274 3.48 -10.87 17.26
C VAL A 274 3.91 -12.26 16.80
N THR A 275 4.19 -13.19 17.72
CA THR A 275 4.46 -14.58 17.38
C THR A 275 3.31 -15.21 16.61
N ARG A 276 2.05 -14.98 16.99
CA ARG A 276 0.90 -15.57 16.27
C ARG A 276 0.72 -14.96 14.87
N GLU A 277 0.79 -13.65 14.74
CA GLU A 277 0.42 -12.92 13.51
C GLU A 277 1.55 -12.81 12.49
N MET A 278 2.83 -12.80 12.91
CA MET A 278 3.96 -12.55 12.01
C MET A 278 4.79 -13.81 11.80
N GLU A 279 4.86 -14.32 10.57
CA GLU A 279 5.60 -15.56 10.28
C GLU A 279 7.10 -15.47 10.57
N THR A 280 7.67 -14.28 10.44
CA THR A 280 9.11 -14.04 10.63
C THR A 280 9.53 -13.88 12.08
N TYR A 281 8.61 -13.78 13.03
CA TYR A 281 8.98 -13.40 14.40
C TYR A 281 9.86 -14.45 15.09
N SER A 282 9.57 -15.74 14.93
CA SER A 282 10.41 -16.79 15.53
C SER A 282 11.81 -16.83 14.92
N ALA A 283 11.92 -16.61 13.60
CA ALA A 283 13.21 -16.45 12.92
C ALA A 283 14.00 -15.23 13.45
N ILE A 284 13.32 -14.12 13.74
CA ILE A 284 13.92 -12.92 14.32
C ILE A 284 14.42 -13.18 15.76
N GLN A 285 13.62 -13.88 16.58
CA GLN A 285 14.02 -14.28 17.93
C GLN A 285 15.24 -15.20 17.91
N TYR A 286 15.26 -16.19 17.02
CA TYR A 286 16.42 -17.05 16.78
C TYR A 286 17.67 -16.21 16.47
N ILE A 287 17.58 -15.25 15.55
CA ILE A 287 18.69 -14.36 15.23
C ILE A 287 19.13 -13.56 16.47
N HIS A 288 18.20 -13.04 17.28
CA HIS A 288 18.57 -12.27 18.48
C HIS A 288 19.36 -13.09 19.50
N GLU A 289 19.03 -14.38 19.64
CA GLU A 289 19.67 -15.31 20.55
C GLU A 289 21.04 -15.80 20.05
N HIS A 290 21.26 -15.84 18.74
CA HIS A 290 22.44 -16.46 18.12
C HIS A 290 23.41 -15.48 17.47
N SER A 291 23.17 -14.16 17.57
CA SER A 291 24.01 -13.13 16.93
C SER A 291 24.36 -12.00 17.88
N ILE A 292 25.44 -11.28 17.61
CA ILE A 292 25.80 -10.05 18.34
C ILE A 292 25.17 -8.80 17.70
N PRO A 293 24.94 -7.70 18.45
CA PRO A 293 24.22 -6.53 17.93
C PRO A 293 24.78 -5.88 16.66
N SER A 294 26.08 -6.03 16.39
CA SER A 294 26.74 -5.48 15.19
C SER A 294 26.63 -6.35 13.94
N GLU A 295 26.21 -7.61 14.08
CA GLU A 295 26.05 -8.54 12.96
C GLU A 295 24.78 -8.23 12.17
N GLY A 296 24.93 -8.06 10.86
CA GLY A 296 23.85 -7.67 9.97
C GLY A 296 23.01 -8.84 9.44
N VAL A 297 21.79 -8.54 9.01
CA VAL A 297 20.83 -9.48 8.42
C VAL A 297 20.39 -9.00 7.03
N VAL A 298 20.48 -9.87 6.03
CA VAL A 298 19.94 -9.60 4.70
C VAL A 298 18.55 -10.23 4.58
N LEU A 299 17.55 -9.44 4.21
CA LEU A 299 16.16 -9.87 4.09
C LEU A 299 15.83 -10.16 2.62
N TYR A 300 15.40 -11.37 2.31
CA TYR A 300 14.97 -11.80 0.99
C TYR A 300 13.51 -12.22 1.00
N GLU A 301 12.77 -11.80 -0.02
CA GLU A 301 11.31 -11.98 -0.11
C GLU A 301 10.59 -11.44 1.15
N GLU A 302 11.24 -10.51 1.84
CA GLU A 302 10.79 -9.95 3.10
C GLU A 302 11.30 -8.52 3.21
N THR A 303 10.43 -7.64 3.71
CA THR A 303 10.72 -6.21 3.91
C THR A 303 10.54 -5.77 5.35
N ARG A 304 9.96 -6.63 6.19
CA ARG A 304 9.54 -6.33 7.56
C ARG A 304 10.67 -6.59 8.55
N GLY A 305 11.67 -5.69 8.56
CA GLY A 305 12.80 -5.71 9.51
C GLY A 305 12.54 -5.03 10.85
N PHE A 306 11.34 -4.51 11.12
CA PHE A 306 11.06 -3.64 12.28
C PHE A 306 11.42 -4.23 13.65
N TYR A 307 11.29 -5.55 13.82
CA TYR A 307 11.62 -6.25 15.08
C TYR A 307 13.08 -6.72 15.14
N LEU A 308 13.90 -6.49 14.12
CA LEU A 308 15.32 -6.81 14.16
C LEU A 308 16.09 -5.74 14.93
N ASN A 309 16.62 -6.13 16.09
CA ASN A 309 17.59 -5.34 16.83
C ASN A 309 19.01 -5.55 16.31
N ARG A 310 19.14 -5.65 14.98
CA ARG A 310 20.38 -5.89 14.22
C ARG A 310 20.38 -4.98 12.99
N PRO A 311 21.53 -4.54 12.48
CA PRO A 311 21.60 -3.92 11.16
C PRO A 311 20.93 -4.84 10.13
N TYR A 312 20.13 -4.29 9.23
CA TYR A 312 19.52 -5.10 8.18
C TYR A 312 19.45 -4.38 6.85
N LEU A 313 19.41 -5.17 5.78
CA LEU A 313 19.36 -4.71 4.40
C LEU A 313 18.33 -5.52 3.62
N TRP A 314 17.61 -4.88 2.71
CA TRP A 314 16.75 -5.58 1.76
C TRP A 314 17.59 -6.15 0.60
N GLY A 315 17.50 -7.47 0.44
CA GLY A 315 18.32 -8.27 -0.46
C GLY A 315 17.77 -8.45 -1.87
N ASN A 316 16.47 -8.29 -2.12
CA ASN A 316 15.89 -8.50 -3.46
C ASN A 316 16.54 -7.57 -4.51
N GLY A 317 17.19 -8.13 -5.53
CA GLY A 317 17.97 -7.35 -6.51
C GLY A 317 17.15 -6.44 -7.41
N GLU A 318 15.86 -6.75 -7.59
CA GLU A 318 14.88 -5.89 -8.26
C GLU A 318 14.56 -4.62 -7.46
N HIS A 319 14.65 -4.68 -6.12
CA HIS A 319 14.28 -3.58 -5.23
C HIS A 319 15.47 -2.90 -4.55
N SER A 320 16.65 -3.52 -4.59
CA SER A 320 17.88 -3.03 -3.97
C SER A 320 19.05 -3.13 -4.93
N SER A 321 19.74 -2.02 -5.12
CA SER A 321 20.96 -1.89 -5.91
C SER A 321 22.20 -1.70 -5.04
N TYR A 322 22.01 -1.71 -3.72
CA TYR A 322 23.10 -1.59 -2.78
C TYR A 322 24.01 -2.82 -2.83
N ILE A 323 23.42 -3.99 -3.10
CA ILE A 323 24.15 -5.23 -3.37
C ILE A 323 24.44 -5.29 -4.88
N PRO A 324 25.71 -5.32 -5.30
CA PRO A 324 26.10 -5.26 -6.71
C PRO A 324 26.00 -6.63 -7.39
N TYR A 325 24.81 -7.24 -7.39
CA TYR A 325 24.60 -8.59 -7.94
C TYR A 325 25.08 -8.75 -9.39
N THR A 326 24.99 -7.70 -10.19
CA THR A 326 25.42 -7.69 -11.60
C THR A 326 26.93 -7.80 -11.78
N GLU A 327 27.71 -7.51 -10.73
CA GLU A 327 29.17 -7.62 -10.72
C GLU A 327 29.63 -8.98 -10.15
N MET A 328 28.72 -9.75 -9.56
CA MET A 328 29.00 -11.05 -8.95
C MET A 328 28.94 -12.16 -10.00
N ARG A 329 29.96 -13.01 -10.03
CA ARG A 329 30.04 -14.16 -10.94
C ARG A 329 29.35 -15.39 -10.36
N ASP A 330 29.44 -15.56 -9.05
CA ASP A 330 28.95 -16.75 -8.37
C ASP A 330 28.59 -16.51 -6.89
N GLY A 331 28.19 -17.57 -6.19
CA GLY A 331 27.81 -17.49 -4.78
C GLY A 331 28.96 -17.15 -3.84
N ALA A 332 30.22 -17.34 -4.26
CA ALA A 332 31.39 -16.97 -3.45
C ALA A 332 31.60 -15.46 -3.46
N ASP A 333 31.41 -14.79 -4.60
CA ASP A 333 31.41 -13.33 -4.68
C ASP A 333 30.34 -12.73 -3.74
N LEU A 334 29.14 -13.33 -3.68
CA LEU A 334 28.07 -12.90 -2.76
C LEU A 334 28.45 -13.07 -1.30
N ALA A 335 28.95 -14.25 -0.92
CA ALA A 335 29.31 -14.53 0.47
C ALA A 335 30.47 -13.64 0.97
N ARG A 336 31.47 -13.36 0.10
CA ARG A 336 32.51 -12.35 0.37
C ARG A 336 31.94 -10.97 0.61
N TRP A 337 31.02 -10.55 -0.27
CA TRP A 337 30.40 -9.24 -0.15
C TRP A 337 29.65 -9.12 1.18
N PHE A 338 28.87 -10.13 1.55
CA PHE A 338 28.19 -10.17 2.85
C PHE A 338 29.15 -10.06 4.02
N HIS A 339 30.23 -10.85 4.03
CA HIS A 339 31.21 -10.83 5.11
C HIS A 339 31.88 -9.44 5.23
N THR A 340 32.29 -8.86 4.10
CA THR A 340 32.93 -7.54 4.05
C THR A 340 32.01 -6.41 4.52
N HIS A 341 30.68 -6.59 4.40
CA HIS A 341 29.68 -5.62 4.83
C HIS A 341 29.07 -5.95 6.21
N GLY A 342 29.71 -6.84 6.97
CA GLY A 342 29.31 -7.18 8.33
C GLY A 342 27.99 -7.96 8.42
N MET A 343 27.55 -8.61 7.33
CA MET A 343 26.34 -9.44 7.32
C MET A 343 26.68 -10.85 7.79
N ARG A 344 25.88 -11.38 8.72
CA ARG A 344 26.05 -12.72 9.30
C ARG A 344 24.92 -13.67 8.92
N TYR A 345 23.71 -13.15 8.79
CA TYR A 345 22.54 -13.94 8.44
C TYR A 345 21.86 -13.45 7.18
N ALA A 346 21.22 -14.35 6.46
CA ALA A 346 20.20 -14.04 5.46
C ALA A 346 18.89 -14.70 5.86
N LEU A 347 17.81 -13.93 5.91
CA LEU A 347 16.45 -14.41 6.19
C LEU A 347 15.67 -14.43 4.89
N ILE A 348 15.06 -15.56 4.55
CA ILE A 348 14.24 -15.74 3.35
C ILE A 348 12.81 -16.08 3.76
N ASN A 349 11.84 -15.26 3.38
CA ASN A 349 10.43 -15.56 3.59
C ASN A 349 9.81 -16.23 2.37
N MET A 350 9.73 -17.55 2.42
CA MET A 350 9.23 -18.39 1.33
C MET A 350 7.72 -18.22 1.12
N ASN A 351 6.97 -17.63 2.06
CA ASN A 351 5.55 -17.34 1.85
C ASN A 351 5.31 -16.25 0.78
N PHE A 352 6.34 -15.46 0.43
CA PHE A 352 6.24 -14.37 -0.55
C PHE A 352 7.09 -14.58 -1.80
N ALA A 353 7.76 -15.73 -1.94
CA ALA A 353 8.50 -15.99 -3.16
C ALA A 353 7.52 -16.06 -4.36
N PRO A 354 7.92 -15.58 -5.55
CA PRO A 354 7.03 -15.46 -6.71
C PRO A 354 6.44 -16.80 -7.22
N PHE A 355 6.92 -17.95 -6.74
CA PHE A 355 6.50 -19.28 -7.16
C PHE A 355 5.49 -19.96 -6.22
N VAL A 356 4.91 -19.24 -5.26
CA VAL A 356 3.92 -19.76 -4.27
C VAL A 356 2.60 -20.29 -4.89
N GLY A 357 2.48 -20.35 -6.22
CA GLY A 357 1.31 -20.89 -6.94
C GLY A 357 1.56 -22.12 -7.82
N ASP A 358 2.78 -22.66 -7.87
CA ASP A 358 3.05 -23.90 -8.62
C ASP A 358 2.61 -25.13 -7.78
N PRO A 359 1.59 -25.90 -8.22
CA PRO A 359 1.10 -27.06 -7.48
C PRO A 359 2.15 -28.19 -7.35
N GLU A 360 3.22 -28.18 -8.15
CA GLU A 360 4.31 -29.17 -8.07
C GLU A 360 5.35 -28.85 -6.98
N LEU A 361 5.32 -27.64 -6.41
CA LEU A 361 6.25 -27.21 -5.38
C LEU A 361 5.71 -27.45 -3.97
N PRO A 362 6.55 -27.94 -3.02
CA PRO A 362 6.11 -28.22 -1.66
C PRO A 362 5.67 -26.94 -0.97
N SER A 363 4.57 -27.01 -0.21
CA SER A 363 4.16 -25.89 0.64
C SER A 363 5.28 -25.57 1.63
N PRO A 364 5.80 -24.33 1.65
CA PRO A 364 6.98 -24.00 2.43
C PRO A 364 6.78 -24.15 3.94
N ARG A 365 5.55 -24.27 4.44
CA ARG A 365 5.22 -24.30 5.88
C ARG A 365 5.44 -25.64 6.59
N ARG A 366 5.84 -26.69 5.86
CA ARG A 366 6.08 -28.05 6.41
C ARG A 366 7.35 -28.69 5.87
N ALA A 367 8.05 -28.00 4.97
CA ALA A 367 9.16 -28.51 4.20
C ALA A 367 10.07 -27.35 3.76
N GLU A 368 10.28 -26.37 4.64
CA GLU A 368 10.98 -25.11 4.39
C GLU A 368 12.34 -25.32 3.69
N THR A 369 13.16 -26.25 4.18
CA THR A 369 14.49 -26.54 3.63
C THR A 369 14.41 -27.23 2.26
N GLU A 370 13.41 -28.08 2.05
CA GLU A 370 13.17 -28.70 0.74
C GLU A 370 12.68 -27.67 -0.27
N ALA A 371 11.75 -26.79 0.14
CA ALA A 371 11.28 -25.68 -0.67
C ALA A 371 12.45 -24.75 -1.03
N LEU A 372 13.32 -24.41 -0.07
CA LEU A 372 14.52 -23.60 -0.32
C LEU A 372 15.40 -24.23 -1.40
N GLN A 373 15.69 -25.54 -1.27
CA GLN A 373 16.50 -26.29 -2.22
C GLN A 373 15.88 -26.24 -3.62
N ARG A 374 14.60 -26.59 -3.75
CA ARG A 374 13.92 -26.59 -5.05
C ARG A 374 13.83 -25.21 -5.69
N TRP A 375 13.62 -24.16 -4.89
CA TRP A 375 13.30 -22.83 -5.42
C TRP A 375 14.53 -22.00 -5.76
N TYR A 376 15.61 -22.16 -4.97
CA TYR A 376 16.81 -21.34 -5.14
C TYR A 376 17.98 -22.15 -5.71
N VAL A 377 18.07 -23.44 -5.43
CA VAL A 377 19.27 -24.22 -5.77
C VAL A 377 19.09 -25.04 -7.05
N ASP A 378 17.91 -25.58 -7.32
CA ASP A 378 17.69 -26.41 -8.49
C ASP A 378 17.58 -25.54 -9.75
N LYS A 379 18.50 -25.76 -10.71
CA LYS A 379 18.82 -24.83 -11.82
C LYS A 379 17.69 -24.59 -12.85
N SER A 380 16.64 -25.40 -12.87
CA SER A 380 15.57 -25.29 -13.88
C SER A 380 14.64 -24.08 -13.68
N THR A 381 14.73 -23.39 -12.53
CA THR A 381 13.77 -22.34 -12.13
C THR A 381 14.39 -20.93 -12.04
N VAL A 382 15.71 -20.78 -12.22
CA VAL A 382 16.41 -19.50 -11.97
C VAL A 382 17.23 -19.07 -13.19
N SER A 383 16.91 -17.89 -13.75
CA SER A 383 17.66 -17.32 -14.89
C SER A 383 19.12 -17.04 -14.51
N PRO A 384 20.11 -17.50 -15.30
CA PRO A 384 21.53 -17.19 -15.08
C PRO A 384 21.78 -15.68 -14.98
N GLY A 385 22.61 -15.26 -14.02
CA GLY A 385 23.00 -13.86 -13.82
C GLY A 385 22.06 -13.00 -12.96
N GLY A 386 20.94 -13.54 -12.46
CA GLY A 386 20.08 -12.85 -11.49
C GLY A 386 20.56 -13.01 -10.05
N TRP A 387 20.10 -12.14 -9.14
CA TRP A 387 20.45 -12.24 -7.71
C TRP A 387 20.03 -13.59 -7.08
N ARG A 388 18.90 -14.17 -7.52
CA ARG A 388 18.44 -15.50 -7.09
C ARG A 388 19.42 -16.59 -7.52
N TYR A 389 20.10 -16.43 -8.66
CA TYR A 389 21.10 -17.38 -9.15
C TYR A 389 22.34 -17.41 -8.25
N VAL A 390 22.90 -16.24 -7.93
CA VAL A 390 24.08 -16.16 -7.05
C VAL A 390 23.76 -16.58 -5.62
N LEU A 391 22.55 -16.25 -5.12
CA LEU A 391 22.06 -16.73 -3.83
C LEU A 391 21.94 -18.26 -3.80
N GLY A 392 21.31 -18.82 -4.83
CA GLY A 392 21.18 -20.26 -5.04
C GLY A 392 22.52 -21.00 -5.11
N ASP A 393 23.49 -20.43 -5.83
CA ASP A 393 24.84 -20.98 -5.92
C ASP A 393 25.56 -20.93 -4.56
N ALA A 394 25.37 -19.87 -3.78
CA ALA A 394 25.97 -19.76 -2.45
C ALA A 394 25.42 -20.80 -1.47
N ILE A 395 24.11 -21.08 -1.54
CA ILE A 395 23.45 -22.15 -0.79
C ILE A 395 23.99 -23.52 -1.26
N ARG A 396 24.07 -23.75 -2.58
CA ARG A 396 24.59 -25.01 -3.17
C ARG A 396 25.99 -25.35 -2.67
N ARG A 397 26.86 -24.33 -2.60
CA ARG A 397 28.25 -24.45 -2.14
C ARG A 397 28.39 -24.48 -0.61
N ARG A 398 27.28 -24.46 0.14
CA ARG A 398 27.25 -24.41 1.60
C ARG A 398 27.98 -23.20 2.19
N LEU A 399 28.04 -22.10 1.44
CA LEU A 399 28.55 -20.81 1.90
C LEU A 399 27.48 -20.07 2.70
N LEU A 400 26.21 -20.30 2.38
CA LEU A 400 25.05 -19.94 3.19
C LEU A 400 24.37 -21.24 3.64
N ARG A 401 24.26 -21.46 4.95
CA ARG A 401 23.77 -22.72 5.53
C ARG A 401 22.47 -22.49 6.30
N PRO A 402 21.40 -23.27 6.07
CA PRO A 402 20.20 -23.16 6.86
C PRO A 402 20.47 -23.53 8.31
N VAL A 403 20.12 -22.63 9.23
CA VAL A 403 20.31 -22.79 10.68
C VAL A 403 18.99 -22.70 11.46
N PHE A 404 17.95 -22.15 10.84
CA PHE A 404 16.60 -22.12 11.39
C PHE A 404 15.58 -22.18 10.26
N ALA A 405 14.48 -22.90 10.47
CA ALA A 405 13.39 -22.99 9.51
C ALA A 405 12.06 -23.23 10.23
N GLU A 406 11.11 -22.31 10.08
CA GLU A 406 9.79 -22.44 10.68
C GLU A 406 8.78 -21.55 9.92
N ARG A 407 7.54 -22.03 9.78
CA ARG A 407 6.40 -21.26 9.26
C ARG A 407 6.63 -20.65 7.88
N GLY A 408 7.39 -21.32 7.03
CA GLY A 408 7.74 -20.83 5.69
C GLY A 408 8.83 -19.75 5.69
N VAL A 409 9.60 -19.61 6.77
CA VAL A 409 10.74 -18.69 6.85
C VAL A 409 12.00 -19.47 7.14
N VAL A 410 13.08 -19.17 6.42
CA VAL A 410 14.39 -19.81 6.60
C VAL A 410 15.43 -18.77 6.97
N VAL A 411 16.25 -19.06 7.98
CA VAL A 411 17.47 -18.29 8.30
C VAL A 411 18.68 -19.07 7.84
N LEU A 412 19.53 -18.41 7.06
CA LEU A 412 20.80 -18.89 6.57
C LEU A 412 21.92 -18.17 7.33
N GLU A 413 22.86 -18.92 7.88
CA GLU A 413 24.11 -18.40 8.40
C GLU A 413 25.16 -18.33 7.28
N ILE A 414 25.85 -17.20 7.20
CA ILE A 414 26.95 -16.98 6.26
C ILE A 414 28.22 -17.56 6.90
N ALA A 415 28.82 -18.54 6.24
CA ALA A 415 29.99 -19.26 6.75
C ALA A 415 31.16 -18.31 7.05
N GLY A 416 31.84 -18.46 8.18
CA GLY A 416 33.11 -17.77 8.42
C GLY A 416 34.23 -18.56 7.76
N GLY A 417 34.70 -18.15 6.59
CA GLY A 417 35.83 -18.80 5.91
C GLY A 417 36.61 -17.82 5.06
N GLU A 418 37.90 -18.08 4.84
CA GLU A 418 38.69 -17.37 3.84
C GLU A 418 38.12 -17.73 2.46
N TYR A 419 37.59 -16.73 1.77
CA TYR A 419 36.85 -16.88 0.52
C TYR A 419 37.67 -16.50 -0.71
#